data_AF-A0A7W3VPH0-F1
#
_entry.id   AF-A0A7W3VPH0-F1
#
_cell.length_a   1.000
_cell.length_b   1.000
_cell.length_c   1.000
_cell.angle_alpha   90.00
_cell.angle_beta   90.00
_cell.angle_gamma   90.00
#
_symmetry.space_group_name_H-M   'P 1'
#
loop_
_entity.id
_entity.type
_entity.pdbx_description
1 polymer ?
#
loop_
_entity_poly.entity_id
_entity_poly.type
_entity_poly.pdbx_seq_one_letter_code
_entity_poly.pdbx_strand_id
1 'polypeptide(L)'
;MNKHYIILFFLSIFSSMTMAQIPQDSILNTTWILTKTTNTLPIQRQTTLQINTLKYEIKGFAGCNNYILPLRRIKERKHYTQILTDKIITNDRECTQHVNAFEKEFLAGMSDQKIRITTDQGVLTMVNEKKQTFVFSMKPQNPILNYIERFAWKLIQFKGNSDKVYHPYLTFDFKENTVSGYTGCSYFTGKIAISNAFNKIQFMDLEVKKKECASTNRKQMEKEFIDLIDGETFSFDVAEQTLNLYQDDKLLLMFGFIPKQFVSEQE
;
A
#
# COMPACT_ATOMS: atom_id res chain seq x y z
N MET A 1 25.46 56.43 44.97
CA MET A 1 25.57 55.67 43.70
C MET A 1 25.52 54.19 44.02
N ASN A 2 24.33 53.59 44.05
CA ASN A 2 24.12 52.17 44.33
C ASN A 2 23.80 51.45 43.02
N LYS A 3 24.68 50.54 42.58
CA LYS A 3 24.44 49.70 41.41
C LYS A 3 23.70 48.43 41.86
N HIS A 4 22.44 48.30 41.46
CA HIS A 4 21.68 47.05 41.55
C HIS A 4 22.22 46.05 40.52
N TYR A 5 22.67 44.89 40.99
CA TYR A 5 22.90 43.72 40.15
C TYR A 5 21.61 42.92 40.06
N ILE A 6 21.02 42.88 38.86
CA ILE A 6 19.90 42.01 38.52
C ILE A 6 20.48 40.62 38.25
N ILE A 7 20.19 39.66 39.12
CA ILE A 7 20.51 38.24 38.92
C ILE A 7 19.45 37.68 37.96
N LEU A 8 19.85 37.40 36.72
CA LEU A 8 19.03 36.68 35.75
C LEU A 8 19.03 35.18 36.10
N PHE A 9 17.92 34.70 36.67
CA PHE A 9 17.62 33.28 36.83
C PHE A 9 17.34 32.69 35.44
N PHE A 10 18.32 31.98 34.86
CA PHE A 10 18.07 31.12 33.71
C PHE A 10 17.29 29.90 34.20
N LEU A 11 15.97 29.90 34.02
CA LEU A 11 15.16 28.69 34.12
C LEU A 11 15.54 27.78 32.95
N SER A 12 16.43 26.82 33.20
CA SER A 12 16.67 25.70 32.31
C SER A 12 15.40 24.85 32.26
N ILE A 13 14.57 25.07 31.25
CA ILE A 13 13.49 24.17 30.86
C ILE A 13 14.17 22.87 30.46
N PHE A 14 14.19 21.89 31.37
CA PHE A 14 14.44 20.50 31.01
C PHE A 14 13.27 20.08 30.13
N SER A 15 13.44 20.25 28.81
CA SER A 15 12.63 19.55 27.84
C SER A 15 12.92 18.07 28.06
N SER A 16 12.00 17.40 28.74
CA SER A 16 11.92 15.96 28.79
C SER A 16 11.76 15.48 27.36
N MET A 17 12.88 15.17 26.71
CA MET A 17 12.89 14.38 25.49
C MET A 17 12.25 13.05 25.85
N THR A 18 10.98 12.91 25.48
CA THR A 18 10.33 11.61 25.41
C THR A 18 11.18 10.76 24.48
N MET A 19 11.89 9.80 25.07
CA MET A 19 12.56 8.76 24.30
C MET A 19 11.47 8.07 23.47
N ALA A 20 11.61 8.10 22.15
CA ALA A 20 10.86 7.21 21.28
C ALA A 20 11.30 5.78 21.60
N GLN A 21 10.73 5.20 22.64
CA GLN A 21 10.72 3.76 22.83
C GLN A 21 9.81 3.23 21.73
N ILE A 22 10.39 2.47 20.82
CA ILE A 22 9.62 1.55 19.99
C ILE A 22 8.73 0.77 20.98
N PRO A 23 7.39 0.82 20.87
CA PRO A 23 6.53 -0.05 21.64
C PRO A 23 6.97 -1.46 21.30
N GLN A 24 7.61 -2.13 22.25
CA GLN A 24 8.28 -3.41 22.03
C GLN A 24 7.28 -4.47 21.52
N ASP A 25 5.98 -4.22 21.71
CA ASP A 25 4.88 -5.09 21.32
C ASP A 25 4.22 -4.79 19.95
N SER A 26 4.46 -3.64 19.28
CA SER A 26 3.74 -3.31 18.02
C SER A 26 4.45 -3.74 16.72
N ILE A 27 5.77 -3.93 16.75
CA ILE A 27 6.53 -4.47 15.61
C ILE A 27 6.41 -6.00 15.54
N LEU A 28 6.29 -6.64 16.69
CA LEU A 28 6.26 -8.09 16.83
C LEU A 28 4.86 -8.59 16.51
N ASN A 29 4.75 -9.47 15.51
CA ASN A 29 3.49 -9.96 14.95
C ASN A 29 2.77 -9.05 13.95
N THR A 30 3.40 -7.96 13.52
CA THR A 30 2.91 -7.19 12.37
C THR A 30 3.48 -7.77 11.07
N THR A 31 2.61 -7.97 10.07
CA THR A 31 3.04 -8.26 8.70
C THR A 31 3.33 -6.93 8.00
N TRP A 32 4.59 -6.76 7.62
CA TRP A 32 5.11 -5.61 6.88
C TRP A 32 5.11 -5.93 5.39
N ILE A 33 4.77 -4.96 4.56
CA ILE A 33 4.72 -5.09 3.10
C ILE A 33 5.79 -4.20 2.49
N LEU A 34 6.67 -4.75 1.64
CA LEU A 34 7.70 -3.98 0.96
C LEU A 34 7.08 -3.02 -0.04
N THR A 35 7.40 -1.73 0.06
CA THR A 35 6.87 -0.65 -0.79
C THR A 35 7.94 -0.02 -1.66
N LYS A 36 9.22 -0.12 -1.28
CA LYS A 36 10.33 0.45 -2.05
C LYS A 36 11.64 -0.28 -1.79
N THR A 37 12.47 -0.39 -2.83
CA THR A 37 13.90 -0.69 -2.70
C THR A 37 14.75 0.39 -3.37
N THR A 38 16.04 0.49 -3.04
CA THR A 38 16.98 1.42 -3.70
C THR A 38 17.22 1.14 -5.18
N ASN A 39 17.01 -0.10 -5.66
CA ASN A 39 17.43 -0.52 -6.99
C ASN A 39 16.27 -0.80 -7.95
N THR A 40 15.06 -1.04 -7.43
CA THR A 40 13.87 -1.39 -8.22
C THR A 40 12.59 -1.03 -7.47
N LEU A 41 11.53 -0.66 -8.22
CA LEU A 41 10.17 -0.71 -7.68
C LEU A 41 9.83 -2.18 -7.38
N PRO A 42 9.16 -2.49 -6.25
CA PRO A 42 8.72 -3.85 -5.98
C PRO A 42 7.91 -4.37 -7.17
N ILE A 43 8.21 -5.58 -7.63
CA ILE A 43 7.42 -6.24 -8.66
C ILE A 43 5.95 -6.30 -8.22
N GLN A 44 5.00 -6.43 -9.16
CA GLN A 44 3.55 -6.63 -8.97
C GLN A 44 3.14 -7.70 -7.93
N ARG A 45 4.10 -8.40 -7.31
CA ARG A 45 3.91 -9.36 -6.25
C ARG A 45 4.34 -8.84 -4.88
N GLN A 46 3.44 -9.02 -3.92
CA GLN A 46 3.58 -8.58 -2.55
C GLN A 46 4.81 -9.26 -1.97
N THR A 47 5.74 -8.48 -1.44
CA THR A 47 6.83 -8.99 -0.61
C THR A 47 6.52 -8.63 0.83
N THR A 48 6.56 -9.62 1.71
CA THR A 48 6.20 -9.44 3.12
C THR A 48 7.34 -9.83 4.05
N LEU A 49 7.29 -9.29 5.26
CA LEU A 49 8.07 -9.80 6.37
C LEU A 49 7.29 -9.70 7.69
N GLN A 50 7.61 -10.59 8.61
CA GLN A 50 7.17 -10.57 10.00
C GLN A 50 8.39 -10.88 10.85
N ILE A 51 8.73 -9.97 11.76
CA ILE A 51 9.84 -10.13 12.69
C ILE A 51 9.33 -10.84 13.95
N ASN A 52 9.95 -11.96 14.30
CA ASN A 52 9.68 -12.71 15.52
C ASN A 52 10.94 -12.72 16.40
N THR A 53 10.95 -11.87 17.42
CA THR A 53 12.07 -11.76 18.37
C THR A 53 12.10 -12.90 19.39
N LEU A 54 10.98 -13.60 19.62
CA LEU A 54 10.96 -14.77 20.50
C LEU A 54 11.66 -15.96 19.83
N LYS A 55 11.43 -16.15 18.54
CA LYS A 55 12.07 -17.20 17.72
C LYS A 55 13.39 -16.77 17.09
N TYR A 56 13.78 -15.50 17.25
CA TYR A 56 14.96 -14.93 16.59
C TYR A 56 14.95 -15.20 15.08
N GLU A 57 13.85 -14.87 14.40
CA GLU A 57 13.70 -15.05 12.96
C GLU A 57 12.87 -13.92 12.33
N ILE A 58 13.08 -13.72 11.03
CA ILE A 58 12.17 -12.99 10.16
C ILE A 58 11.60 -13.99 9.17
N LYS A 59 10.28 -14.08 9.06
CA LYS A 59 9.64 -14.91 8.03
C LYS A 59 8.88 -14.03 7.06
N GLY A 60 8.67 -14.50 5.85
CA GLY A 60 7.88 -13.75 4.89
C GLY A 60 7.73 -14.43 3.56
N PHE A 61 7.22 -13.68 2.61
CA PHE A 61 7.08 -14.07 1.21
C PHE A 61 7.88 -13.08 0.35
N ALA A 62 8.76 -13.56 -0.51
CA ALA A 62 9.66 -12.74 -1.32
C ALA A 62 9.18 -12.55 -2.78
N GLY A 63 7.89 -12.77 -3.03
CA GLY A 63 7.25 -12.62 -4.34
C GLY A 63 7.07 -13.93 -5.12
N CYS A 64 7.93 -14.94 -4.91
CA CYS A 64 7.73 -16.30 -5.44
C CYS A 64 7.71 -17.36 -4.33
N ASN A 65 8.65 -17.23 -3.40
CA ASN A 65 8.97 -18.18 -2.37
C ASN A 65 8.72 -17.59 -0.99
N ASN A 66 8.34 -18.47 -0.08
CA ASN A 66 8.37 -18.18 1.34
C ASN A 66 9.81 -18.31 1.84
N TYR A 67 10.16 -17.49 2.82
CA TYR A 67 11.47 -17.53 3.42
C TYR A 67 11.40 -17.44 4.95
N ILE A 68 12.46 -17.97 5.56
CA ILE A 68 12.81 -17.81 6.96
C ILE A 68 14.25 -17.29 6.99
N LEU A 69 14.45 -16.19 7.68
CA LEU A 69 15.72 -15.50 7.85
C LEU A 69 16.06 -15.50 9.35
N PRO A 70 16.89 -16.43 9.80
CA PRO A 70 17.31 -16.48 11.20
C PRO A 70 18.08 -15.22 11.60
N LEU A 71 17.95 -14.83 12.86
CA LEU A 71 18.64 -13.71 13.48
C LEU A 71 19.68 -14.24 14.46
N ARG A 72 20.96 -13.94 14.20
CA ARG A 72 22.05 -14.27 15.13
C ARG A 72 22.06 -13.34 16.33
N ARG A 73 21.65 -12.09 16.14
CA ARG A 73 21.71 -11.06 17.20
C ARG A 73 20.78 -9.90 16.89
N ILE A 74 20.21 -9.34 17.95
CA ILE A 74 19.46 -8.07 17.94
C ILE A 74 20.13 -7.15 18.97
N LYS A 75 20.37 -5.89 18.61
CA LYS A 75 21.03 -4.91 19.46
C LYS A 75 20.43 -3.54 19.31
N GLU A 76 19.83 -3.03 20.37
CA GLU A 76 19.29 -1.67 20.41
C GLU A 76 20.39 -0.61 20.40
N ARG A 77 20.16 0.46 19.64
CA ARG A 77 20.99 1.66 19.56
C ARG A 77 20.13 2.88 19.80
N LYS A 78 20.76 4.01 20.08
CA LYS A 78 20.08 5.28 20.42
C LYS A 78 18.99 5.70 19.42
N HIS A 79 19.15 5.37 18.13
CA HIS A 79 18.25 5.83 17.06
C HIS A 79 17.78 4.72 16.11
N TYR A 80 18.16 3.47 16.34
CA TYR A 80 17.84 2.34 15.47
C TYR A 80 18.05 1.01 16.19
N THR A 81 17.44 -0.05 15.68
CA THR A 81 17.75 -1.42 16.09
C THR A 81 18.71 -2.02 15.09
N GLN A 82 19.78 -2.65 15.55
CA GLN A 82 20.71 -3.37 14.68
C GLN A 82 20.44 -4.87 14.79
N ILE A 83 20.14 -5.52 13.67
CA ILE A 83 20.07 -6.97 13.59
C ILE A 83 21.25 -7.53 12.81
N LEU A 84 21.68 -8.73 13.18
CA LEU A 84 22.60 -9.55 12.41
C LEU A 84 21.85 -10.80 11.96
N THR A 85 21.72 -10.98 10.65
CA THR A 85 21.01 -12.11 10.05
C THR A 85 21.96 -13.27 9.75
N ASP A 86 21.39 -14.45 9.56
CA ASP A 86 22.09 -15.65 9.07
C ASP A 86 21.72 -15.93 7.60
N LYS A 87 22.15 -17.09 7.10
CA LYS A 87 21.72 -17.65 5.83
C LYS A 87 20.22 -17.79 5.78
N ILE A 88 19.63 -17.25 4.72
CA ILE A 88 18.22 -17.37 4.45
C ILE A 88 17.86 -18.81 4.04
N ILE A 89 16.70 -19.26 4.50
CA ILE A 89 16.09 -20.54 4.15
C ILE A 89 14.86 -20.21 3.33
N THR A 90 14.69 -20.83 2.17
CA THR A 90 13.56 -20.58 1.28
C THR A 90 13.08 -21.88 0.66
N ASN A 91 11.80 -21.94 0.29
CA ASN A 91 11.35 -23.00 -0.60
C ASN A 91 11.79 -22.67 -2.03
N ASP A 92 11.81 -23.70 -2.90
CA ASP A 92 12.41 -23.58 -4.23
C ASP A 92 11.34 -23.76 -5.31
N ARG A 93 10.46 -22.75 -5.43
CA ARG A 93 9.49 -22.65 -6.52
C ARG A 93 10.06 -21.75 -7.60
N GLU A 94 9.82 -22.10 -8.85
CA GLU A 94 10.13 -21.24 -9.98
C GLU A 94 8.92 -20.37 -10.35
N CYS A 95 9.17 -19.07 -10.50
CA CYS A 95 8.25 -18.12 -11.11
C CYS A 95 8.85 -17.56 -12.42
N THR A 96 8.31 -16.47 -12.94
CA THR A 96 8.86 -15.81 -14.14
C THR A 96 10.28 -15.30 -13.87
N GLN A 97 11.07 -15.16 -14.95
CA GLN A 97 12.46 -14.69 -14.86
C GLN A 97 12.60 -13.38 -14.05
N HIS A 98 11.69 -12.42 -14.27
CA HIS A 98 11.70 -11.14 -13.55
C HIS A 98 11.41 -11.33 -12.06
N VAL A 99 10.43 -12.17 -11.69
CA VAL A 99 10.08 -12.43 -10.28
C VAL A 99 11.25 -13.12 -9.57
N ASN A 100 11.85 -14.14 -10.18
CA ASN A 100 12.98 -14.87 -9.58
C ASN A 100 14.21 -13.96 -9.43
N ALA A 101 14.46 -13.06 -10.40
CA ALA A 101 15.57 -12.12 -10.33
C ALA A 101 15.43 -11.13 -9.17
N PHE A 102 14.25 -10.54 -9.01
CA PHE A 102 13.95 -9.65 -7.88
C PHE A 102 14.03 -10.39 -6.54
N GLU A 103 13.42 -11.58 -6.44
CA GLU A 103 13.47 -12.38 -5.22
C GLU A 103 14.91 -12.66 -4.81
N LYS A 104 15.75 -13.09 -5.76
CA LYS A 104 17.18 -13.33 -5.51
C LYS A 104 17.90 -12.09 -5.00
N GLU A 105 17.65 -10.93 -5.59
CA GLU A 105 18.23 -9.65 -5.15
C GLU A 105 17.76 -9.28 -3.72
N PHE A 106 16.46 -9.39 -3.47
CA PHE A 106 15.85 -9.11 -2.16
C PHE A 106 16.42 -10.02 -1.07
N LEU A 107 16.42 -11.35 -1.30
CA LEU A 107 16.93 -12.34 -0.35
C LEU A 107 18.44 -12.14 -0.11
N ALA A 108 19.23 -11.88 -1.16
CA ALA A 108 20.67 -11.60 -1.03
C ALA A 108 20.96 -10.30 -0.27
N GLY A 109 20.11 -9.28 -0.39
CA GLY A 109 20.23 -8.03 0.34
C GLY A 109 19.92 -8.15 1.84
N MET A 110 19.34 -9.28 2.26
CA MET A 110 18.92 -9.56 3.63
C MET A 110 19.71 -10.70 4.30
N SER A 111 20.20 -11.67 3.52
CA SER A 111 20.92 -12.86 4.00
C SER A 111 22.36 -12.56 4.42
N ASP A 112 22.78 -13.09 5.58
CA ASP A 112 24.12 -12.89 6.16
C ASP A 112 24.55 -11.40 6.22
N GLN A 113 23.63 -10.51 6.59
CA GLN A 113 23.85 -9.07 6.64
C GLN A 113 23.76 -8.52 8.07
N LYS A 114 24.47 -7.42 8.31
CA LYS A 114 24.13 -6.50 9.40
C LYS A 114 23.13 -5.47 8.88
N ILE A 115 21.94 -5.43 9.48
CA ILE A 115 20.86 -4.56 9.03
C ILE A 115 20.50 -3.57 10.14
N ARG A 116 20.41 -2.30 9.77
CA ARG A 116 19.83 -1.26 10.63
C ARG A 116 18.34 -1.16 10.35
N ILE A 117 17.54 -1.19 11.40
CA ILE A 117 16.08 -1.08 11.35
C ILE A 117 15.69 0.20 12.07
N THR A 118 14.87 1.01 11.41
CA THR A 118 14.18 2.15 12.01
C THR A 118 12.70 2.03 11.70
N THR A 119 11.87 2.43 12.65
CA THR A 119 10.42 2.45 12.48
C THR A 119 9.89 3.83 12.85
N ASP A 120 9.09 4.41 11.98
CA ASP A 120 8.41 5.70 12.21
C ASP A 120 7.04 5.68 11.54
N GLN A 121 6.00 6.11 12.24
CA GLN A 121 4.62 6.23 11.71
C GLN A 121 4.13 5.06 10.83
N GLY A 122 4.35 3.81 11.27
CA GLY A 122 3.89 2.62 10.52
C GLY A 122 4.72 2.30 9.26
N VAL A 123 5.88 2.93 9.11
CA VAL A 123 6.89 2.63 8.11
C VAL A 123 8.09 1.98 8.80
N LEU A 124 8.51 0.83 8.29
CA LEU A 124 9.73 0.13 8.71
C LEU A 124 10.77 0.26 7.60
N THR A 125 11.94 0.78 7.94
CA THR A 125 13.05 0.95 7.02
C THR A 125 14.20 0.06 7.45
N MET A 126 14.68 -0.76 6.52
CA MET A 126 15.83 -1.63 6.70
C MET A 126 16.95 -1.19 5.77
N VAL A 127 18.15 -0.99 6.32
CA VAL A 127 19.34 -0.60 5.56
C VAL A 127 20.46 -1.60 5.83
N ASN A 128 20.93 -2.27 4.77
CA ASN A 128 22.05 -3.22 4.87
C ASN A 128 23.41 -2.52 4.79
N GLU A 129 24.50 -3.29 4.88
CA GLU A 129 25.86 -2.75 4.88
C GLU A 129 26.26 -2.10 3.54
N LYS A 130 25.64 -2.55 2.44
CA LYS A 130 25.80 -1.97 1.10
C LYS A 130 24.98 -0.70 0.89
N LYS A 131 24.32 -0.19 1.94
CA LYS A 131 23.38 0.95 1.89
C LYS A 131 22.17 0.72 0.99
N GLN A 132 21.83 -0.54 0.69
CA GLN A 132 20.57 -0.87 0.07
C GLN A 132 19.46 -0.62 1.10
N THR A 133 18.43 0.10 0.70
CA THR A 133 17.31 0.45 1.56
C THR A 133 16.08 -0.32 1.13
N PHE A 134 15.42 -0.95 2.10
CA PHE A 134 14.13 -1.60 1.96
C PHE A 134 13.12 -0.86 2.84
N VAL A 135 12.08 -0.31 2.24
CA VAL A 135 11.01 0.38 2.96
C VAL A 135 9.78 -0.50 2.95
N PHE A 136 9.20 -0.69 4.12
CA PHE A 136 8.00 -1.47 4.33
C PHE A 136 6.92 -0.64 5.03
N SER A 137 5.66 -0.98 4.83
CA SER A 137 4.54 -0.43 5.59
C SER A 137 3.79 -1.53 6.35
N MET A 138 3.21 -1.18 7.51
CA MET A 138 2.31 -2.09 8.23
C MET A 138 1.10 -2.43 7.36
N LYS A 139 0.63 -3.68 7.39
CA LYS A 139 -0.74 -3.98 6.96
C LYS A 139 -1.66 -3.47 8.08
N PRO A 140 -2.59 -2.51 7.86
CA PRO A 140 -3.30 -2.15 6.62
C PRO A 140 -3.00 -0.73 6.07
N GLN A 141 -1.78 -0.47 5.59
CA GLN A 141 -1.43 0.76 4.87
C GLN A 141 -0.55 0.46 3.65
N ASN A 142 -1.12 -0.15 2.60
CA ASN A 142 -0.47 -0.15 1.28
C ASN A 142 -0.52 1.30 0.76
N PRO A 143 0.61 2.01 0.52
CA PRO A 143 0.58 3.41 0.13
C PRO A 143 -0.19 3.69 -1.16
N ILE A 144 -0.20 2.73 -2.10
CA ILE A 144 -0.99 2.82 -3.33
C ILE A 144 -2.48 2.73 -2.99
N LEU A 145 -2.88 1.83 -2.10
CA LEU A 145 -4.27 1.76 -1.64
C LEU A 145 -4.66 3.01 -0.85
N ASN A 146 -3.78 3.54 0.02
CA ASN A 146 -4.04 4.80 0.71
C ASN A 146 -4.22 5.96 -0.29
N TYR A 147 -3.44 5.98 -1.37
CA TYR A 147 -3.57 6.97 -2.44
C TYR A 147 -4.89 6.79 -3.20
N ILE A 148 -5.25 5.56 -3.58
CA ILE A 148 -6.51 5.23 -4.24
C ILE A 148 -7.71 5.60 -3.36
N GLU A 149 -7.65 5.30 -2.07
CA GLU A 149 -8.71 5.59 -1.09
C GLU A 149 -8.82 7.08 -0.77
N ARG A 150 -7.77 7.89 -0.97
CA ARG A 150 -7.82 9.34 -0.73
C ARG A 150 -8.74 10.07 -1.72
N PHE A 151 -8.93 9.53 -2.92
CA PHE A 151 -9.65 10.20 -3.99
C PHE A 151 -10.92 9.45 -4.40
N ALA A 152 -11.77 10.16 -5.13
CA ALA A 152 -12.74 9.53 -6.01
C ALA A 152 -12.13 9.42 -7.41
N TRP A 153 -12.59 8.44 -8.18
CA TRP A 153 -12.02 8.06 -9.46
C TRP A 153 -13.09 8.21 -10.52
N LYS A 154 -13.01 9.27 -11.32
CA LYS A 154 -13.97 9.58 -12.38
C LYS A 154 -13.54 8.91 -13.68
N LEU A 155 -14.46 8.18 -14.31
CA LEU A 155 -14.20 7.49 -15.57
C LEU A 155 -13.84 8.51 -16.65
N ILE A 156 -12.76 8.25 -17.37
CA ILE A 156 -12.29 9.06 -18.52
C ILE A 156 -12.06 8.22 -19.78
N GLN A 157 -11.97 6.89 -19.66
CA GLN A 157 -11.95 5.97 -20.79
C GLN A 157 -12.74 4.70 -20.47
N PHE A 158 -13.54 4.22 -21.43
CA PHE A 158 -14.31 2.98 -21.30
C PHE A 158 -14.09 2.08 -22.52
N LYS A 159 -13.59 0.85 -22.29
CA LYS A 159 -13.27 -0.16 -23.31
C LYS A 159 -12.42 0.41 -24.47
N GLY A 160 -11.43 1.24 -24.14
CA GLY A 160 -10.55 1.90 -25.12
C GLY A 160 -11.10 3.18 -25.75
N ASN A 161 -12.36 3.57 -25.48
CA ASN A 161 -12.94 4.81 -26.00
C ASN A 161 -12.76 5.97 -25.00
N SER A 162 -12.12 7.05 -25.44
CA SER A 162 -11.91 8.30 -24.69
C SER A 162 -12.55 9.53 -25.35
N ASP A 163 -13.28 9.35 -26.47
CA ASP A 163 -13.88 10.45 -27.25
C ASP A 163 -15.18 10.99 -26.63
N LYS A 164 -15.62 10.41 -25.51
CA LYS A 164 -16.88 10.73 -24.84
C LYS A 164 -16.66 11.25 -23.43
N VAL A 165 -17.56 12.11 -22.99
CA VAL A 165 -17.60 12.55 -21.59
C VAL A 165 -18.32 11.51 -20.74
N TYR A 166 -17.55 10.82 -19.91
CA TYR A 166 -18.07 9.86 -18.95
C TYR A 166 -18.44 10.56 -17.63
N HIS A 167 -19.56 10.09 -17.07
CA HIS A 167 -20.11 10.54 -15.79
C HIS A 167 -19.87 9.55 -14.64
N PRO A 168 -19.66 8.23 -14.86
CA PRO A 168 -19.36 7.33 -13.77
C PRO A 168 -18.17 7.78 -12.92
N TYR A 169 -18.26 7.54 -11.62
CA TYR A 169 -17.13 7.59 -10.71
C TYR A 169 -17.27 6.51 -9.63
N LEU A 170 -16.16 6.21 -8.97
CA LEU A 170 -16.14 5.31 -7.82
C LEU A 170 -15.21 5.81 -6.71
N THR A 171 -15.47 5.33 -5.51
CA THR A 171 -14.67 5.54 -4.30
C THR A 171 -14.47 4.22 -3.61
N PHE A 172 -13.30 4.03 -3.04
CA PHE A 172 -12.98 2.85 -2.26
C PHE A 172 -12.93 3.17 -0.77
N ASP A 173 -13.30 2.19 0.03
CA ASP A 173 -12.98 2.06 1.44
C ASP A 173 -12.30 0.68 1.63
N PHE A 174 -10.97 0.68 1.72
CA PHE A 174 -10.20 -0.56 1.82
C PHE A 174 -10.15 -1.10 3.25
N LYS A 175 -10.56 -0.30 4.23
CA LYS A 175 -10.70 -0.75 5.61
C LYS A 175 -11.93 -1.64 5.75
N GLU A 176 -13.06 -1.21 5.19
CA GLU A 176 -14.33 -1.94 5.21
C GLU A 176 -14.50 -2.88 4.00
N ASN A 177 -13.54 -2.89 3.07
CA ASN A 177 -13.59 -3.66 1.82
C ASN A 177 -14.84 -3.37 0.98
N THR A 178 -15.17 -2.09 0.85
CA THR A 178 -16.32 -1.65 0.06
C THR A 178 -15.92 -0.71 -1.07
N VAL A 179 -16.76 -0.71 -2.10
CA VAL A 179 -16.75 0.28 -3.17
C VAL A 179 -18.11 0.94 -3.24
N SER A 180 -18.13 2.22 -3.53
CA SER A 180 -19.35 2.95 -3.82
C SER A 180 -19.11 3.91 -4.98
N GLY A 181 -20.17 4.39 -5.60
CA GLY A 181 -20.02 5.32 -6.69
C GLY A 181 -21.31 5.70 -7.38
N TYR A 182 -21.15 6.40 -8.49
CA TYR A 182 -22.23 6.81 -9.37
C TYR A 182 -21.97 6.26 -10.76
N THR A 183 -23.01 5.77 -11.43
CA THR A 183 -22.92 5.21 -12.78
C THR A 183 -23.14 6.27 -13.87
N GLY A 184 -23.33 7.53 -13.49
CA GLY A 184 -23.88 8.56 -14.38
C GLY A 184 -25.41 8.62 -14.37
N CYS A 185 -26.09 7.67 -13.72
CA CYS A 185 -27.54 7.65 -13.58
C CYS A 185 -27.98 7.32 -12.15
N SER A 186 -27.54 6.19 -11.61
CA SER A 186 -27.84 5.69 -10.27
C SER A 186 -26.58 5.61 -9.41
N TYR A 187 -26.78 5.57 -8.09
CA TYR A 187 -25.72 5.24 -7.15
C TYR A 187 -25.59 3.73 -7.02
N PHE A 188 -24.38 3.25 -6.75
CA PHE A 188 -24.13 1.86 -6.47
C PHE A 188 -23.20 1.70 -5.26
N THR A 189 -23.30 0.54 -4.63
CA THR A 189 -22.42 0.06 -3.57
C THR A 189 -22.07 -1.39 -3.82
N GLY A 190 -20.97 -1.87 -3.27
CA GLY A 190 -20.66 -3.29 -3.30
C GLY A 190 -19.39 -3.61 -2.52
N LYS A 191 -18.97 -4.87 -2.62
CA LYS A 191 -17.77 -5.37 -1.95
C LYS A 191 -16.61 -5.42 -2.90
N ILE A 192 -15.41 -5.36 -2.33
CA ILE A 192 -14.17 -5.55 -3.07
C ILE A 192 -13.29 -6.57 -2.35
N ALA A 193 -12.56 -7.35 -3.13
CA ALA A 193 -11.43 -8.12 -2.64
C ALA A 193 -10.17 -7.67 -3.36
N ILE A 194 -9.09 -7.48 -2.59
CA ILE A 194 -7.82 -7.04 -3.15
C ILE A 194 -6.77 -8.10 -2.92
N SER A 195 -6.18 -8.55 -4.02
CA SER A 195 -4.92 -9.26 -3.95
C SER A 195 -3.79 -8.26 -4.15
N ASN A 196 -3.26 -7.78 -3.01
CA ASN A 196 -2.05 -6.96 -2.96
C ASN A 196 -0.87 -7.65 -3.64
N ALA A 197 -0.91 -8.98 -3.72
CA ALA A 197 0.15 -9.77 -4.33
C ALA A 197 0.06 -9.91 -5.84
N PHE A 198 -0.98 -9.40 -6.49
CA PHE A 198 -1.11 -9.48 -7.95
C PHE A 198 -1.59 -8.17 -8.56
N ASN A 199 -1.64 -7.10 -7.77
CA ASN A 199 -2.35 -5.85 -8.10
C ASN A 199 -3.71 -6.15 -8.72
N LYS A 200 -4.48 -7.03 -8.07
CA LYS A 200 -5.82 -7.38 -8.54
C LYS A 200 -6.88 -6.83 -7.61
N ILE A 201 -7.93 -6.30 -8.21
CA ILE A 201 -9.17 -5.91 -7.54
C ILE A 201 -10.31 -6.71 -8.14
N GLN A 202 -11.06 -7.38 -7.27
CA GLN A 202 -12.30 -8.05 -7.64
C GLN A 202 -13.47 -7.25 -7.08
N PHE A 203 -14.46 -6.99 -7.91
CA PHE A 203 -15.72 -6.37 -7.52
C PHE A 203 -16.75 -7.47 -7.32
N MET A 204 -17.56 -7.35 -6.27
CA MET A 204 -18.54 -8.36 -5.91
C MET A 204 -19.78 -7.70 -5.33
N ASP A 205 -20.92 -8.38 -5.48
CA ASP A 205 -22.18 -8.00 -4.87
C ASP A 205 -22.53 -6.52 -5.16
N LEU A 206 -22.41 -6.07 -6.42
CA LEU A 206 -22.75 -4.69 -6.76
C LEU A 206 -24.26 -4.48 -6.72
N GLU A 207 -24.70 -3.59 -5.84
CA GLU A 207 -26.08 -3.19 -5.67
C GLU A 207 -26.30 -1.78 -6.23
N VAL A 208 -27.22 -1.65 -7.19
CA VAL A 208 -27.56 -0.36 -7.83
C VAL A 208 -28.86 0.18 -7.23
N LYS A 209 -28.78 1.35 -6.60
CA LYS A 209 -29.94 2.09 -6.10
C LYS A 209 -30.61 2.83 -7.26
N LYS A 210 -31.48 2.12 -7.98
CA LYS A 210 -32.17 2.60 -9.19
C LYS A 210 -32.74 4.01 -9.01
N LYS A 211 -32.35 4.92 -9.90
CA LYS A 211 -32.98 6.23 -10.09
C LYS A 211 -33.59 6.32 -11.48
N GLU A 212 -34.65 7.12 -11.61
CA GLU A 212 -35.16 7.46 -12.93
C GLU A 212 -34.23 8.47 -13.62
N CYS A 213 -33.69 8.07 -14.77
CA CYS A 213 -32.90 8.95 -15.63
C CYS A 213 -33.63 9.22 -16.94
N ALA A 214 -33.77 10.50 -17.28
CA ALA A 214 -34.37 10.93 -18.55
C ALA A 214 -33.49 10.56 -19.77
N SER A 215 -32.17 10.49 -19.59
CA SER A 215 -31.22 10.18 -20.67
C SER A 215 -31.08 8.67 -20.90
N THR A 216 -31.46 8.21 -22.09
CA THR A 216 -31.26 6.84 -22.56
C THR A 216 -29.79 6.46 -22.63
N ASN A 217 -28.92 7.38 -23.07
CA ASN A 217 -27.47 7.17 -23.12
C ASN A 217 -26.88 6.92 -21.72
N ARG A 218 -27.36 7.63 -20.69
CA ARG A 218 -26.89 7.41 -19.30
C ARG A 218 -27.37 6.08 -18.73
N LYS A 219 -28.59 5.65 -19.07
CA LYS A 219 -29.11 4.31 -18.70
C LYS A 219 -28.30 3.19 -19.35
N GLN A 220 -27.98 3.34 -20.64
CA GLN A 220 -27.14 2.36 -21.35
C GLN A 220 -25.74 2.30 -20.76
N MET A 221 -25.12 3.46 -20.49
CA MET A 221 -23.80 3.53 -19.85
C MET A 221 -23.81 2.89 -18.45
N GLU A 222 -24.84 3.14 -17.64
CA GLU A 222 -24.99 2.48 -16.34
C GLU A 222 -24.97 0.96 -16.47
N LYS A 223 -25.80 0.42 -17.37
CA LYS A 223 -25.88 -1.02 -17.61
C LYS A 223 -24.53 -1.58 -18.06
N GLU A 224 -23.93 -0.98 -19.08
CA GLU A 224 -22.64 -1.46 -19.61
C GLU A 224 -21.50 -1.37 -18.60
N PHE A 225 -21.51 -0.33 -17.76
CA PHE A 225 -20.51 -0.15 -16.72
C PHE A 225 -20.64 -1.22 -15.65
N ILE A 226 -21.84 -1.40 -15.08
CA ILE A 226 -22.08 -2.41 -14.03
C ILE A 226 -21.87 -3.83 -14.57
N ASP A 227 -22.41 -4.15 -15.75
CA ASP A 227 -22.23 -5.47 -16.40
C ASP A 227 -20.75 -5.77 -16.68
N LEU A 228 -19.90 -4.74 -16.85
CA LEU A 228 -18.46 -4.93 -17.05
C LEU A 228 -17.74 -5.25 -15.76
N ILE A 229 -18.13 -4.66 -14.63
CA ILE A 229 -17.34 -4.74 -13.39
C ILE A 229 -17.89 -5.74 -12.39
N ASP A 230 -19.20 -6.00 -12.36
CA ASP A 230 -19.81 -6.86 -11.34
C ASP A 230 -19.35 -8.31 -11.45
N GLY A 231 -18.86 -8.87 -10.35
CA GLY A 231 -18.28 -10.21 -10.29
C GLY A 231 -16.90 -10.36 -10.94
N GLU A 232 -16.40 -9.33 -11.63
CA GLU A 232 -15.17 -9.40 -12.41
C GLU A 232 -13.92 -9.06 -11.60
N THR A 233 -12.78 -9.55 -12.08
CA THR A 233 -11.46 -9.30 -11.49
C THR A 233 -10.56 -8.58 -12.49
N PHE A 234 -10.02 -7.45 -12.07
CA PHE A 234 -9.11 -6.63 -12.87
C PHE A 234 -7.72 -6.64 -12.27
N SER A 235 -6.69 -6.63 -13.11
CA SER A 235 -5.40 -6.07 -12.70
C SER A 235 -5.49 -4.55 -12.72
N PHE A 236 -4.72 -3.88 -11.86
CA PHE A 236 -4.72 -2.41 -11.80
C PHE A 236 -3.31 -1.83 -11.67
N ASP A 237 -3.17 -0.59 -12.15
CA ASP A 237 -2.06 0.28 -11.82
C ASP A 237 -2.53 1.72 -11.56
N VAL A 238 -1.65 2.49 -10.94
CA VAL A 238 -1.81 3.94 -10.80
C VAL A 238 -0.66 4.60 -11.54
N ALA A 239 -0.97 5.36 -12.57
CA ALA A 239 0.00 6.12 -13.37
C ALA A 239 -0.36 7.61 -13.33
N GLU A 240 0.56 8.43 -12.83
CA GLU A 240 0.37 9.88 -12.67
C GLU A 240 -0.88 10.24 -11.85
N GLN A 241 -1.97 10.59 -12.54
CA GLN A 241 -3.25 11.02 -11.97
C GLN A 241 -4.38 10.04 -12.30
N THR A 242 -4.03 8.86 -12.82
CA THR A 242 -4.98 7.88 -13.33
C THR A 242 -4.93 6.56 -12.58
N LEU A 243 -6.10 5.96 -12.40
CA LEU A 243 -6.29 4.56 -11.99
C LEU A 243 -6.72 3.79 -13.23
N ASN A 244 -5.97 2.75 -13.56
CA ASN A 244 -6.16 1.93 -14.76
C ASN A 244 -6.58 0.52 -14.35
N LEU A 245 -7.65 -0.01 -14.95
CA LEU A 245 -8.11 -1.38 -14.76
C LEU A 245 -8.01 -2.16 -16.07
N TYR A 246 -7.40 -3.35 -15.99
CA TYR A 246 -7.12 -4.21 -17.11
C TYR A 246 -7.71 -5.60 -16.91
N GLN A 247 -8.03 -6.24 -18.02
CA GLN A 247 -8.39 -7.65 -18.10
C GLN A 247 -7.70 -8.24 -19.33
N ASP A 248 -7.06 -9.39 -19.17
CA ASP A 248 -6.27 -10.04 -20.24
C ASP A 248 -5.28 -9.07 -20.93
N ASP A 249 -4.58 -8.27 -20.11
CA ASP A 249 -3.62 -7.23 -20.52
C ASP A 249 -4.19 -6.10 -21.39
N LYS A 250 -5.53 -6.02 -21.52
CA LYS A 250 -6.22 -4.93 -22.22
C LYS A 250 -6.72 -3.89 -21.23
N LEU A 251 -6.43 -2.62 -21.50
CA LEU A 251 -6.95 -1.50 -20.73
C LEU A 251 -8.45 -1.34 -20.99
N LEU A 252 -9.27 -1.64 -19.98
CA LEU A 252 -10.73 -1.55 -20.07
C LEU A 252 -11.27 -0.28 -19.45
N LEU A 253 -10.69 0.18 -18.34
CA LEU A 253 -11.18 1.36 -17.64
C LEU A 253 -10.00 2.24 -17.25
N MET A 254 -10.11 3.54 -17.53
CA MET A 254 -9.19 4.55 -17.02
C MET A 254 -10.01 5.58 -16.27
N PHE A 255 -9.56 5.92 -15.07
CA PHE A 255 -10.19 6.92 -14.23
C PHE A 255 -9.20 8.02 -13.90
N GLY A 256 -9.62 9.28 -13.93
CA GLY A 256 -8.87 10.40 -13.37
C GLY A 256 -9.27 10.66 -11.92
N PHE A 257 -8.32 11.07 -11.06
CA PHE A 257 -8.66 11.41 -9.68
C PHE A 257 -9.49 12.70 -9.61
N ILE A 258 -10.43 12.74 -8.67
CA ILE A 258 -11.10 13.95 -8.21
C ILE A 258 -11.17 13.94 -6.67
N PRO A 259 -11.08 15.10 -6.00
CA PRO A 259 -11.25 15.16 -4.55
C PRO A 259 -12.60 14.62 -4.09
N LYS A 260 -12.64 13.78 -3.03
CA LYS A 260 -13.86 13.14 -2.50
C LYS A 260 -14.98 14.13 -2.15
N GLN A 261 -14.62 15.35 -1.72
CA GLN A 261 -15.58 16.41 -1.43
C GLN A 261 -16.47 16.80 -2.62
N PHE A 262 -16.01 16.62 -3.86
CA PHE A 262 -16.79 16.94 -5.06
C PHE A 262 -17.80 15.85 -5.45
N VAL A 263 -17.80 14.71 -4.75
CA VAL A 263 -18.77 13.63 -4.98
C VAL A 263 -19.72 13.39 -3.80
N SER A 264 -19.46 13.99 -2.63
CA SER A 264 -20.29 13.84 -1.42
C SER A 264 -21.46 14.84 -1.33
N GLU A 265 -21.55 15.83 -2.23
CA GLU A 265 -22.58 16.89 -2.19
C GLU A 265 -23.90 16.53 -2.91
N GLN A 266 -24.13 15.26 -3.27
CA GLN A 266 -25.30 14.85 -4.08
C GLN A 266 -26.10 13.65 -3.51
N GLU A 267 -25.93 13.33 -2.23
CA GLU A 267 -26.84 12.41 -1.51
C GLU A 267 -28.13 13.11 -1.07
#